data_AF-K2PXW5-F1
#
_entry.id   AF-K2PXW5-F1
#
_cell.length_a   1.000
_cell.length_b   1.000
_cell.length_c   1.000
_cell.angle_alpha   90.00
_cell.angle_beta   90.00
_cell.angle_gamma   90.00
#
_symmetry.space_group_name_H-M   'P 1'
#
loop_
_entity.id
_entity.type
_entity.pdbx_description
1 polymer ?
#
loop_
_entity_poly.entity_id
_entity_poly.type
_entity_poly.pdbx_seq_one_letter_code
_entity_poly.pdbx_strand_id
1 'polypeptide(L)'
;MRLGENNRNLTELEKKAGQKASRTLRNDLRKVLKASIVSQTGEMVKKVGTGVRMKYDALDAIVIRATKATFIQHYGFEGIKKNRVAMNLKAYGHFDNLFDKTNALETLATEVAELRGEEVETNITNIISVTNGRQSNN
;
A
#
# COMPACT_ATOMS: atom_id res chain seq x y z
N MET A 1 8.64 -19.90 -0.51
CA MET A 1 8.39 -19.56 -1.93
C MET A 1 7.03 -20.09 -2.32
N ARG A 2 6.09 -19.19 -2.60
CA ARG A 2 4.71 -19.53 -2.96
C ARG A 2 4.64 -19.73 -4.48
N LEU A 3 4.14 -20.89 -4.89
CA LEU A 3 4.07 -21.29 -6.29
C LEU A 3 2.62 -21.33 -6.74
N GLY A 4 2.37 -20.79 -7.93
CA GLY A 4 1.10 -20.88 -8.63
C GLY A 4 1.17 -21.87 -9.78
N GLU A 5 0.20 -21.77 -10.69
CA GLU A 5 0.18 -22.59 -11.89
C GLU A 5 1.49 -22.43 -12.68
N ASN A 6 1.95 -23.51 -13.30
CA ASN A 6 3.18 -23.52 -14.10
C ASN A 6 4.44 -23.04 -13.35
N ASN A 7 4.52 -23.25 -12.03
CA ASN A 7 5.64 -22.85 -11.17
C ASN A 7 5.91 -21.33 -11.14
N ARG A 8 4.87 -20.51 -11.34
CA ARG A 8 4.95 -19.05 -11.17
C ARG A 8 5.32 -18.69 -9.72
N ASN A 9 6.28 -17.77 -9.55
CA ASN A 9 6.65 -17.23 -8.23
C ASN A 9 5.65 -16.17 -7.76
N LEU A 10 4.61 -16.60 -7.02
CA LEU A 10 3.54 -15.73 -6.52
C LEU A 10 4.06 -14.68 -5.55
N THR A 11 5.09 -14.99 -4.76
CA THR A 11 5.70 -14.04 -3.82
C THR A 11 6.29 -12.83 -4.56
N GLU A 12 6.96 -13.06 -5.70
CA GLU A 12 7.50 -11.97 -6.52
C GLU A 12 6.41 -11.17 -7.23
N LEU A 13 5.36 -11.84 -7.70
CA LEU A 13 4.22 -11.17 -8.34
C LEU A 13 3.47 -10.28 -7.35
N GLU A 14 3.23 -10.77 -6.13
CA GLU A 14 2.57 -10.01 -5.08
C GLU A 14 3.42 -8.81 -4.64
N LYS A 15 4.75 -8.99 -4.59
CA LYS A 15 5.69 -7.88 -4.37
C LYS A 15 5.62 -6.84 -5.49
N LYS A 16 5.51 -7.25 -6.76
CA LYS A 16 5.36 -6.34 -7.91
C LYS A 16 4.04 -5.57 -7.85
N ALA A 17 2.94 -6.25 -7.53
CA ALA A 17 1.64 -5.62 -7.30
C ALA A 17 1.72 -4.54 -6.21
N GLY A 18 2.32 -4.89 -5.05
CA GLY A 18 2.57 -3.93 -3.97
C GLY A 18 3.43 -2.74 -4.40
N GLN A 19 4.48 -2.97 -5.21
CA GLN A 19 5.34 -1.89 -5.72
C GLN A 19 4.60 -0.97 -6.70
N LYS A 20 3.75 -1.52 -7.56
CA LYS A 20 2.89 -0.77 -8.48
C LYS A 20 1.96 0.15 -7.69
N ALA A 21 1.19 -0.40 -6.76
CA ALA A 21 0.27 0.37 -5.90
C ALA A 21 1.01 1.43 -5.07
N SER A 22 2.17 1.08 -4.50
CA SER A 22 3.02 2.00 -3.74
C SER A 22 3.48 3.20 -4.59
N ARG A 23 3.87 2.99 -5.85
CA ARG A 23 4.27 4.07 -6.77
C ARG A 23 3.09 4.98 -7.10
N THR A 24 1.92 4.40 -7.37
CA THR A 24 0.69 5.16 -7.65
C THR A 24 0.32 6.03 -6.46
N LEU A 25 0.25 5.45 -5.25
CA LEU A 25 -0.02 6.18 -4.01
C LEU A 25 0.98 7.33 -3.78
N ARG A 26 2.27 7.11 -4.06
CA ARG A 26 3.27 8.19 -3.94
C ARG A 26 2.99 9.35 -4.88
N ASN A 27 2.65 9.04 -6.13
CA ASN A 27 2.43 10.04 -7.15
C ASN A 27 1.16 10.84 -6.86
N ASP A 28 0.10 10.17 -6.42
CA ASP A 28 -1.15 10.83 -6.06
C ASP A 28 -0.99 11.66 -4.78
N LEU A 29 -0.32 11.13 -3.76
CA LEU A 29 -0.02 11.90 -2.54
C LEU A 29 0.84 13.13 -2.86
N ARG A 30 1.80 13.03 -3.79
CA ARG A 30 2.55 14.20 -4.27
C ARG A 30 1.67 15.25 -4.92
N LYS A 31 0.65 14.85 -5.70
CA LYS A 31 -0.31 15.80 -6.30
C LYS A 31 -1.12 16.49 -5.22
N VAL A 32 -1.62 15.75 -4.23
CA VAL A 32 -2.37 16.29 -3.08
C VAL A 32 -1.50 17.28 -2.29
N LEU A 33 -0.25 16.92 -1.98
CA LEU A 33 0.69 17.79 -1.28
C LEU A 33 1.03 19.05 -2.07
N LYS A 34 1.16 18.96 -3.40
CA LYS A 34 1.39 20.14 -4.26
C LYS A 34 0.19 21.08 -4.25
N ALA A 35 -1.02 20.56 -4.15
CA ALA A 35 -2.24 21.39 -4.07
C ALA A 35 -2.41 22.09 -2.71
N SER A 36 -1.72 21.62 -1.65
CA SER A 36 -1.79 22.22 -0.31
C SER A 36 -0.70 23.26 -0.03
N ILE A 37 0.25 23.47 -0.95
CA ILE A 37 1.39 24.37 -0.79
C ILE A 37 1.43 25.42 -1.88
N VAL A 38 1.79 26.65 -1.51
CA VAL A 38 1.96 27.75 -2.47
C VAL A 38 3.18 27.51 -3.38
N SER A 39 4.24 26.90 -2.86
CA SER A 39 5.45 26.60 -3.62
C SER A 39 5.58 25.10 -3.92
N GLN A 40 5.60 24.74 -5.20
CA GLN A 40 5.73 23.36 -5.70
C GLN A 40 7.06 22.67 -5.31
N THR A 41 8.00 23.39 -4.69
CA THR A 41 9.32 22.89 -4.24
C THR A 41 9.37 22.58 -2.75
N GLY A 42 8.23 22.64 -2.04
CA GLY A 42 8.14 22.42 -0.60
C GLY A 42 8.71 21.07 -0.14
N GLU A 43 9.35 21.09 1.03
CA GLU A 43 10.02 19.94 1.64
C GLU A 43 9.10 18.71 1.80
N MET A 44 7.79 18.94 1.99
CA MET A 44 6.77 17.89 2.05
C MET A 44 6.74 17.03 0.78
N VAL A 45 6.82 17.64 -0.41
CA VAL A 45 6.78 16.93 -1.70
C VAL A 45 8.07 16.15 -1.95
N LYS A 46 9.21 16.70 -1.51
CA LYS A 46 10.53 16.08 -1.69
C LYS A 46 10.68 14.84 -0.80
N LYS A 47 10.26 14.93 0.46
CA LYS A 47 10.46 13.89 1.47
C LYS A 47 9.35 12.84 1.52
N VAL A 48 8.25 13.01 0.78
CA VAL A 48 7.21 11.98 0.73
C VAL A 48 7.72 10.71 0.03
N GLY A 49 7.47 9.59 0.70
CA GLY A 49 7.87 8.27 0.25
C GLY A 49 6.78 7.26 0.51
N THR A 50 6.80 6.20 -0.28
CA THR A 50 5.98 5.01 -0.06
C THR A 50 6.88 3.79 -0.23
N GLY A 51 6.54 2.70 0.45
CA GLY A 51 7.33 1.48 0.43
C GLY A 51 6.46 0.26 0.62
N VAL A 52 6.98 -0.89 0.22
CA VAL A 52 6.32 -2.18 0.36
C VAL A 52 6.98 -2.93 1.51
N ARG A 53 6.19 -3.45 2.44
CA ARG A 53 6.64 -4.36 3.48
C ARG A 53 6.13 -5.76 3.19
N MET A 54 7.06 -6.68 2.99
CA MET A 54 6.79 -8.11 2.87
C MET A 54 7.01 -8.77 4.24
N LYS A 55 6.16 -9.73 4.61
CA LYS A 55 6.29 -10.54 5.82
C LYS A 55 5.80 -11.95 5.50
N TYR A 56 6.55 -12.98 5.92
CA TYR A 56 6.21 -14.39 5.69
C TYR A 56 5.85 -14.71 4.22
N ASP A 57 6.69 -14.28 3.27
CA ASP A 57 6.46 -14.48 1.82
C ASP A 57 5.16 -13.88 1.25
N ALA A 58 4.53 -12.94 1.97
CA ALA A 58 3.32 -12.25 1.53
C ALA A 58 3.44 -10.73 1.72
N LEU A 59 2.61 -9.99 0.98
CA LEU A 59 2.47 -8.55 1.19
C LEU A 59 1.76 -8.30 2.52
N ASP A 60 2.39 -7.51 3.39
CA ASP A 60 1.88 -7.17 4.72
C ASP A 60 1.35 -5.73 4.78
N ALA A 61 2.10 -4.76 4.22
CA ALA A 61 1.68 -3.37 4.24
C ALA A 61 2.30 -2.52 3.12
N ILE A 62 1.59 -1.46 2.74
CA ILE A 62 2.18 -0.29 2.10
C ILE A 62 2.46 0.76 3.17
N VAL A 63 3.73 1.15 3.30
CA VAL A 63 4.17 2.13 4.29
C VAL A 63 4.26 3.49 3.63
N ILE A 64 3.48 4.46 4.11
CA ILE A 64 3.59 5.86 3.70
C ILE A 64 4.52 6.60 4.67
N ARG A 65 5.47 7.37 4.13
CA ARG A 65 6.39 8.23 4.88
C ARG A 65 6.13 9.68 4.48
N ALA A 66 5.82 10.52 5.46
CA ALA A 66 5.58 11.94 5.27
C ALA A 66 6.32 12.75 6.34
N THR A 67 6.50 14.05 6.13
CA THR A 67 7.17 14.91 7.10
C THR A 67 6.23 15.30 8.24
N LYS A 68 6.78 15.76 9.37
CA LYS A 68 5.99 16.32 10.47
C LYS A 68 5.06 17.45 10.01
N ALA A 69 5.52 18.28 9.08
CA ALA A 69 4.73 19.37 8.50
C ALA A 69 3.47 18.85 7.78
N THR A 70 3.55 17.70 7.10
CA THR A 70 2.38 17.07 6.47
C THR A 70 1.33 16.71 7.52
N PHE A 71 1.73 16.11 8.64
CA PHE A 71 0.78 15.75 9.70
C PHE A 71 0.20 16.98 10.40
N ILE A 72 1.02 18.00 10.67
CA ILE A 72 0.57 19.28 11.23
C ILE A 72 -0.51 19.91 10.35
N GLN A 73 -0.28 19.99 9.03
CA GLN A 73 -1.23 20.61 8.11
C GLN A 73 -2.44 19.70 7.83
N HIS A 74 -2.27 18.37 7.86
CA HIS A 74 -3.36 17.42 7.73
C HIS A 74 -4.39 17.61 8.85
N TYR A 75 -3.94 17.69 10.10
CA TYR A 75 -4.80 17.86 11.27
C TYR A 75 -5.10 19.32 11.64
N GLY A 76 -4.39 20.29 11.05
CA GLY A 76 -4.57 21.71 11.36
C GLY A 76 -4.06 22.12 12.76
N PHE A 77 -3.12 21.39 13.35
CA PHE A 77 -2.63 21.67 14.71
C PHE A 77 -1.12 21.96 14.71
N GLU A 78 -0.76 23.20 15.04
CA GLU A 78 0.63 23.68 15.04
C GLU A 78 1.27 23.61 16.43
N GLY A 79 0.47 23.73 17.50
CA GLY A 79 0.93 23.62 18.89
C GLY A 79 0.23 24.59 19.85
N ILE A 80 0.80 24.78 21.03
CA ILE A 80 0.33 25.74 22.05
C ILE A 80 1.45 26.73 22.33
N LYS A 81 1.16 28.04 22.25
CA LYS A 81 2.11 29.11 22.58
C LYS A 81 2.45 29.12 24.07
N LYS A 82 3.54 29.80 24.46
CA LYS A 82 3.93 30.00 25.87
C LYS A 82 2.83 30.64 26.72
N ASN A 83 1.94 31.42 26.12
CA ASN A 83 0.76 32.03 26.76
C ASN A 83 -0.48 31.11 26.79
N ARG A 84 -0.32 29.81 26.56
CA ARG A 84 -1.38 28.78 26.53
C ARG A 84 -2.42 28.91 25.41
N VAL A 85 -2.22 29.82 24.45
CA VAL A 85 -3.12 29.93 23.28
C VAL A 85 -2.78 28.86 22.26
N ALA A 86 -3.78 28.06 21.84
CA ALA A 86 -3.64 27.07 20.78
C ALA A 86 -3.42 27.73 19.41
N MET A 87 -2.44 27.26 18.67
CA MET A 87 -2.20 27.63 17.28
C MET A 87 -2.81 26.57 16.38
N ASN A 88 -3.91 26.96 15.74
CA ASN A 88 -4.59 26.14 14.77
C ASN A 88 -4.30 26.67 13.37
N LEU A 89 -4.02 25.76 12.47
CA LEU A 89 -3.93 25.99 11.04
C LEU A 89 -5.21 25.47 10.40
N LYS A 90 -5.55 25.99 9.21
CA LYS A 90 -6.63 25.38 8.42
C LYS A 90 -6.20 23.97 8.02
N ALA A 91 -6.91 22.97 8.53
CA ALA A 91 -6.71 21.57 8.17
C ALA A 91 -6.92 21.38 6.67
N TYR A 92 -6.04 20.60 6.03
CA TYR A 92 -6.16 20.27 4.61
C TYR A 92 -6.71 18.86 4.37
N GLY A 93 -6.53 17.92 5.30
CA GLY A 93 -7.01 16.54 5.09
C GLY A 93 -6.25 15.81 3.99
N HIS A 94 -4.91 15.86 3.95
CA HIS A 94 -4.11 15.23 2.88
C HIS A 94 -4.43 13.76 2.62
N PHE A 95 -4.60 12.94 3.66
CA PHE A 95 -4.86 11.52 3.48
C PHE A 95 -6.30 11.25 3.04
N ASP A 96 -7.26 12.03 3.51
CA ASP A 96 -8.66 11.95 3.05
C ASP A 96 -8.72 12.24 1.55
N ASN A 97 -8.13 13.37 1.13
CA ASN A 97 -8.03 13.75 -0.29
C ASN A 97 -7.25 12.74 -1.15
N LEU A 98 -6.31 12.00 -0.57
CA LEU A 98 -5.58 10.94 -1.26
C LEU A 98 -6.51 9.75 -1.51
N PHE A 99 -7.16 9.26 -0.46
CA PHE A 99 -7.96 8.03 -0.52
C PHE A 99 -9.29 8.23 -1.24
N ASP A 100 -9.83 9.44 -1.27
CA ASP A 100 -11.02 9.78 -2.08
C ASP A 100 -10.75 9.72 -3.60
N LYS A 101 -9.48 9.82 -4.02
CA LYS A 101 -9.11 10.01 -5.44
C LYS A 101 -8.27 8.88 -6.03
N THR A 102 -7.61 8.10 -5.19
CA THR A 102 -6.73 7.02 -5.65
C THR A 102 -7.53 5.72 -5.75
N ASN A 103 -7.31 4.97 -6.82
CA ASN A 103 -7.84 3.60 -6.99
C ASN A 103 -6.75 2.54 -6.73
N ALA A 104 -5.62 2.96 -6.15
CA ALA A 104 -4.44 2.12 -6.00
C ALA A 104 -4.67 0.95 -5.04
N LEU A 105 -5.52 1.14 -4.02
CA LEU A 105 -5.80 0.11 -3.02
C LEU A 105 -6.77 -0.94 -3.55
N GLU A 106 -7.79 -0.52 -4.30
CA GLU A 106 -8.75 -1.41 -4.97
C GLU A 106 -8.02 -2.26 -6.00
N THR A 107 -7.17 -1.64 -6.83
CA THR A 107 -6.36 -2.36 -7.82
C THR A 107 -5.44 -3.37 -7.14
N LEU A 108 -4.79 -2.99 -6.04
CA LEU A 108 -3.95 -3.89 -5.27
C LEU A 108 -4.74 -5.05 -4.66
N ALA A 109 -5.92 -4.78 -4.10
CA ALA A 109 -6.77 -5.79 -3.49
C ALA A 109 -7.18 -6.84 -4.53
N THR A 110 -7.57 -6.43 -5.73
CA THR A 110 -7.86 -7.33 -6.84
C THR A 110 -6.64 -8.16 -7.24
N GLU A 111 -5.49 -7.53 -7.50
CA GLU A 111 -4.27 -8.25 -7.91
C GLU A 111 -3.80 -9.25 -6.84
N VAL A 112 -3.87 -8.89 -5.55
CA VAL A 112 -3.50 -9.80 -4.44
C VAL A 112 -4.53 -10.93 -4.29
N ALA A 113 -5.82 -10.64 -4.45
CA ALA A 113 -6.88 -11.65 -4.37
C ALA A 113 -6.72 -12.71 -5.48
N GLU A 114 -6.42 -12.30 -6.71
CA GLU A 114 -6.16 -13.20 -7.82
C GLU A 114 -4.94 -14.10 -7.55
N LEU A 115 -3.82 -13.52 -7.09
CA LEU A 115 -2.61 -14.29 -6.79
C LEU A 115 -2.79 -15.27 -5.64
N ARG A 116 -3.54 -14.88 -4.60
CA ARG A 116 -3.83 -15.76 -3.45
C ARG A 116 -4.89 -16.81 -3.80
N GLY A 117 -5.83 -16.49 -4.69
CA GLY A 117 -6.79 -17.44 -5.25
C GLY A 117 -6.07 -18.57 -6.01
N GLU A 118 -5.16 -18.20 -6.91
CA GLU A 118 -4.34 -19.14 -7.69
C GLU A 118 -3.56 -20.12 -6.79
N GLU A 119 -2.99 -19.62 -5.68
CA GLU A 119 -2.30 -20.47 -4.70
C GLU A 119 -3.23 -21.51 -4.08
N VAL A 120 -4.44 -21.10 -3.70
CA VAL A 120 -5.44 -21.99 -3.10
C VAL A 120 -5.88 -23.06 -4.10
N GLU A 121 -6.17 -22.67 -5.34
CA GLU A 121 -6.57 -23.59 -6.42
C GLU A 121 -5.47 -24.61 -6.73
N THR A 122 -4.22 -24.15 -6.83
CA THR A 122 -3.04 -25.01 -7.05
C THR A 122 -2.88 -26.02 -5.90
N ASN A 123 -3.03 -25.57 -4.66
CA ASN A 123 -2.91 -26.44 -3.48
C ASN A 123 -4.02 -27.50 -3.43
N ILE A 124 -5.27 -27.13 -3.72
CA ILE A 124 -6.40 -28.08 -3.78
C ILE A 124 -6.15 -29.15 -4.85
N THR A 125 -5.72 -28.73 -6.05
CA THR A 125 -5.44 -29.63 -7.17
C THR A 125 -4.34 -30.63 -6.83
N ASN A 126 -3.26 -30.16 -6.17
CA ASN A 126 -2.17 -31.02 -5.71
C ASN A 126 -2.60 -32.03 -4.64
N ILE A 127 -3.53 -31.67 -3.76
CA ILE A 127 -4.08 -32.59 -2.75
C ILE A 127 -4.91 -33.69 -3.41
N ILE A 128 -5.77 -33.33 -4.38
CA ILE A 128 -6.62 -34.28 -5.11
C ILE A 128 -5.76 -35.27 -5.89
N SER A 129 -4.72 -34.80 -6.59
CA SER A 129 -3.84 -35.68 -7.37
C SER A 129 -3.08 -36.68 -6.49
N VAL A 130 -2.58 -36.26 -5.33
CA VAL A 130 -1.95 -37.17 -4.35
C VAL A 130 -2.93 -38.20 -3.81
N THR A 131 -4.18 -37.80 -3.57
CA THR A 131 -5.23 -38.70 -3.05
C THR A 131 -5.61 -39.75 -4.09
N ASN A 132 -5.80 -39.35 -5.35
CA ASN A 132 -6.13 -40.27 -6.45
C ASN A 132 -4.97 -41.22 -6.77
N GLY A 133 -3.72 -40.73 -6.75
CA GLY A 133 -2.54 -41.57 -6.94
C GLY A 133 -2.28 -42.59 -5.81
N ARG A 134 -2.79 -42.33 -4.60
CA ARG A 134 -2.76 -43.30 -3.48
C ARG A 134 -3.82 -44.39 -3.61
N GLN A 135 -4.95 -44.12 -4.25
CA GLN A 135 -6.01 -45.13 -4.42
C GLN A 135 -5.73 -46.14 -5.54
N SER A 136 -4.83 -45.86 -6.49
CA SER A 136 -4.52 -46.82 -7.57
C SER A 136 -3.42 -47.83 -7.22
N ASN A 137 -2.85 -47.78 -6.01
CA ASN A 137 -1.74 -48.63 -5.56
C ASN A 137 -2.14 -49.64 -4.46
N ASN A 138 -3.44 -49.84 -4.22
CA ASN A 138 -4.00 -50.88 -3.37
C ASN A 138 -5.00 -51.73 -4.17
#